data_AF-A0ABD2I492-F1
#
_entry.id   AF-A0ABD2I492-F1
#
_cell.length_a   1.000
_cell.length_b   1.000
_cell.length_c   1.000
_cell.angle_alpha   90.00
_cell.angle_beta   90.00
_cell.angle_gamma   90.00
#
_symmetry.space_group_name_H-M   'P 1'
#
loop_
_entity.id
_entity.type
_entity.pdbx_description
1 polymer ?
#
loop_
_entity_poly.entity_id
_entity_poly.type
_entity_poly.pdbx_seq_one_letter_code
_entity_poly.pdbx_strand_id
1 'polypeptide(L)'
;MLSIGIDRLFSVVTPFWIGTVNPKVYLSILICACFAYAFYAISLLSSANLLQNPNRMVPCSLGDFYIGTIGQQLFYNAMIFTGLSLLCYVSIWLVFQIRKFSHTDPKPEVDYTRRLFASLASIVSLVFFGYFLNSLSLLLLPSFGFSNVQNVFVSYALHLVTDLTGTINAPLLYLLSTEYRNAFDELFGRALFVWRRNAIQNTRTAAGNQRMNIVRANNNNQNNNLTWISLPNPNSQTCNNNTNNTNNSNYIISNLNNNNGNGRPMEIGTILT
;
A
#
# COMPACT_ATOMS: atom_id res chain seq x y z
N MET A 1 -2.93 14.39 4.65
CA MET A 1 -2.68 14.72 3.24
C MET A 1 -1.71 15.88 3.07
N LEU A 2 -1.94 17.04 3.70
CA LEU A 2 -1.05 18.20 3.63
C LEU A 2 0.43 17.85 3.86
N SER A 3 0.71 17.12 4.95
CA SER A 3 2.08 16.79 5.31
C SER A 3 2.82 15.98 4.24
N ILE A 4 2.10 15.09 3.55
CA ILE A 4 2.64 14.31 2.42
C ILE A 4 2.86 15.23 1.22
N GLY A 5 1.94 16.16 0.96
CA GLY A 5 2.09 17.16 -0.10
C GLY A 5 3.31 18.06 0.10
N ILE A 6 3.55 18.49 1.35
CA ILE A 6 4.71 19.29 1.73
C ILE A 6 6.01 18.49 1.58
N ASP A 7 6.06 17.26 2.10
CA ASP A 7 7.21 16.35 1.94
C ASP A 7 7.60 16.17 0.47
N ARG A 8 6.61 15.90 -0.38
CA ARG A 8 6.82 15.74 -1.83
C ARG A 8 7.23 17.04 -2.52
N LEU A 9 6.67 18.18 -2.10
CA LEU A 9 7.08 19.49 -2.63
C LEU A 9 8.54 19.77 -2.31
N PHE A 10 8.98 19.55 -1.06
CA PHE A 10 10.38 19.70 -0.66
C PHE A 10 11.31 18.76 -1.43
N SER A 11 10.91 17.51 -1.62
CA SER A 11 11.68 16.54 -2.42
C SER A 11 11.88 16.99 -3.87
N VAL A 12 10.87 17.61 -4.48
CA VAL A 12 10.94 18.08 -5.88
C VAL A 12 11.71 19.40 -6.01
N VAL A 13 11.45 20.35 -5.10
CA VAL A 13 12.02 21.71 -5.18
C VAL A 13 13.48 21.73 -4.76
N THR A 14 13.84 21.01 -3.70
CA THR A 14 15.19 21.04 -3.12
C THR A 14 15.84 19.65 -3.08
N PRO A 15 16.27 19.09 -4.22
CA PRO A 15 16.94 17.79 -4.24
C PRO A 15 18.25 17.78 -3.43
N PHE A 16 18.89 18.94 -3.28
CA PHE A 16 20.18 19.06 -2.58
C PHE A 16 20.07 18.92 -1.05
N TRP A 17 18.92 19.26 -0.47
CA TRP A 17 18.73 19.27 1.00
C TRP A 17 18.37 17.90 1.57
N ILE A 18 17.85 16.99 0.76
CA ILE A 18 17.34 15.71 1.27
C ILE A 18 18.47 14.77 1.72
N GLY A 19 19.69 14.99 1.22
CA GLY A 19 20.86 14.20 1.62
C GLY A 19 21.48 14.60 2.96
N THR A 20 21.16 15.79 3.49
CA THR A 20 21.80 16.32 4.71
C THR A 20 20.97 16.09 5.97
N VAL A 21 19.64 15.92 5.83
CA VAL A 21 18.73 15.78 6.97
C VAL A 21 18.54 14.31 7.35
N ASN A 22 18.69 14.01 8.64
CA ASN A 22 18.41 12.68 9.16
C ASN A 22 16.92 12.32 8.96
N PRO A 23 16.60 11.23 8.23
CA PRO A 23 15.21 10.89 7.88
C PRO A 23 14.34 10.60 9.11
N LYS A 24 14.94 10.08 10.19
CA LYS A 24 14.26 9.81 11.47
C LYS A 24 13.76 11.08 12.14
N VAL A 25 14.57 12.14 12.15
CA VAL A 25 14.22 13.42 12.78
C VAL A 25 13.10 14.09 12.00
N TYR A 26 13.21 14.09 10.68
CA TYR A 26 12.16 14.61 9.79
C TYR A 26 10.81 13.92 10.01
N LEU A 27 10.79 12.58 9.99
CA LEU A 27 9.58 11.79 10.24
C LEU A 27 9.01 12.04 11.64
N SER A 28 9.85 12.19 12.66
CA SER A 28 9.43 12.47 14.04
C SER A 28 8.73 13.84 14.15
N ILE A 29 9.28 14.90 13.55
CA ILE A 29 8.66 16.23 13.52
C ILE A 29 7.31 16.16 12.81
N LEU A 30 7.24 15.43 11.70
CA LEU A 30 6.03 15.27 10.91
C LEU A 30 4.91 14.56 11.69
N ILE A 31 5.27 13.49 12.40
CA ILE A 31 4.34 12.77 13.29
C ILE A 31 3.90 13.67 14.45
N CYS A 32 4.83 14.41 15.07
CA CYS A 32 4.52 15.33 16.16
C CYS A 32 3.54 16.44 15.71
N ALA A 33 3.71 16.99 14.52
CA ALA A 33 2.79 17.97 13.94
C ALA A 33 1.39 17.37 13.71
N CYS A 34 1.31 16.14 13.20
CA CYS A 34 0.05 15.41 13.06
C CYS A 34 -0.65 15.20 14.41
N PHE A 35 0.08 14.80 15.45
CA PHE A 35 -0.47 14.65 16.80
C PHE A 35 -0.93 15.98 17.39
N ALA A 36 -0.12 17.03 17.28
CA ALA A 36 -0.49 18.37 17.75
C ALA A 36 -1.80 18.86 17.12
N TYR A 37 -1.96 18.64 15.81
CA TYR A 37 -3.21 18.98 15.11
C TYR A 37 -4.38 18.11 15.56
N ALA A 38 -4.17 16.81 15.76
CA ALA A 38 -5.22 15.92 16.28
C ALA A 38 -5.68 16.34 17.69
N PHE A 39 -4.74 16.68 18.59
CA PHE A 39 -5.05 17.21 19.92
C PHE A 39 -5.80 18.54 19.84
N TYR A 40 -5.38 19.45 18.96
CA TYR A 40 -6.11 20.71 18.72
C TYR A 40 -7.55 20.46 18.27
N ALA A 41 -7.76 19.56 17.30
CA ALA A 41 -9.10 19.24 16.80
C ALA A 41 -10.00 18.62 17.90
N ILE A 42 -9.45 17.68 18.68
CA ILE A 42 -10.16 17.07 19.81
C ILE A 42 -10.47 18.11 20.89
N SER A 43 -9.52 18.98 21.22
CA SER A 43 -9.73 20.05 22.22
C SER A 43 -10.84 20.99 21.78
N LEU A 44 -10.83 21.43 20.52
CA LEU A 44 -11.86 22.30 19.96
C LEU A 44 -13.24 21.63 20.04
N LEU A 45 -13.32 20.36 19.65
CA LEU A 45 -14.55 19.57 19.72
C LEU A 45 -15.05 19.38 21.16
N SER A 46 -14.15 19.08 22.10
CA SER A 46 -14.51 18.92 23.51
C SER A 46 -15.08 20.20 24.10
N SER A 47 -14.47 21.35 23.76
CA SER A 47 -14.96 22.66 24.19
C SER A 47 -16.35 22.97 23.62
N ALA A 48 -16.63 22.54 22.39
CA ALA A 48 -17.94 22.70 21.76
C ALA A 48 -19.04 21.94 22.48
N ASN A 49 -18.79 20.65 22.76
CA ASN A 49 -19.77 19.77 23.37
C ASN A 49 -20.04 20.15 24.83
N LEU A 50 -19.00 20.50 25.58
CA LEU A 50 -19.12 20.85 27.00
C LEU A 50 -19.81 22.21 27.24
N LEU A 51 -19.55 23.21 26.39
CA LEU A 51 -20.02 24.58 26.64
C LEU A 51 -21.37 24.90 26.00
N GLN A 52 -21.67 24.36 24.81
CA GLN A 52 -22.84 24.81 24.05
C GLN A 52 -24.06 23.90 24.20
N ASN A 53 -23.90 22.59 24.44
CA ASN A 53 -25.02 21.65 24.50
C ASN A 53 -24.72 20.42 25.39
N PRO A 54 -24.86 20.53 26.73
CA PRO A 54 -24.60 19.40 27.63
C PRO A 54 -25.53 18.19 27.41
N ASN A 55 -26.67 18.40 26.74
CA ASN A 55 -27.66 17.35 26.45
C ASN A 55 -27.57 16.79 25.01
N ARG A 56 -26.56 17.18 24.20
CA ARG A 56 -26.42 16.60 22.86
C ARG A 56 -25.97 15.15 22.95
N MET A 57 -26.60 14.28 22.14
CA MET A 57 -26.14 12.91 21.96
C MET A 57 -24.69 12.89 21.46
N VAL A 58 -23.96 11.85 21.86
CA VAL A 58 -22.60 11.58 21.38
C VAL A 58 -22.62 11.59 19.85
N PRO A 59 -21.75 12.36 19.17
CA PRO A 59 -21.66 12.37 17.73
C PRO A 59 -21.28 10.97 17.25
N CYS A 60 -22.16 10.35 16.47
CA CYS A 60 -21.98 8.99 15.94
C CYS A 60 -21.49 9.03 14.49
N SER A 61 -21.55 10.18 13.83
CA SER A 61 -21.06 10.39 12.47
C SER A 61 -20.02 11.52 12.41
N LEU A 62 -19.10 11.43 11.45
CA LEU A 62 -18.17 12.53 11.12
C LEU A 62 -18.91 13.82 10.72
N GLY A 63 -20.13 13.68 10.20
CA GLY A 63 -21.02 14.76 9.82
C GLY A 63 -21.53 15.60 10.99
N ASP A 64 -21.74 14.97 12.14
CA ASP A 64 -22.30 15.61 13.32
C ASP A 64 -21.36 16.70 13.85
N PHE A 65 -20.05 16.57 13.56
CA PHE A 65 -19.03 17.54 13.91
C PHE A 65 -19.12 18.86 13.15
N TYR A 66 -19.80 18.89 12.00
CA TYR A 66 -19.89 20.10 11.17
C TYR A 66 -21.11 20.97 11.51
N ILE A 67 -21.98 20.53 12.42
CA ILE A 67 -23.20 21.25 12.80
C ILE A 67 -22.91 22.23 13.94
N GLY A 68 -23.11 23.52 13.67
CA GLY A 68 -22.93 24.61 14.64
C GLY A 68 -21.72 25.48 14.32
N THR A 69 -21.51 26.54 15.11
CA THR A 69 -20.45 27.53 14.86
C THR A 69 -19.05 26.92 14.90
N ILE A 70 -18.81 26.01 15.85
CA ILE A 70 -17.50 25.34 16.00
C ILE A 70 -17.29 24.30 14.89
N GLY A 71 -18.36 23.62 14.47
CA GLY A 71 -18.30 22.71 13.34
C GLY A 71 -17.98 23.41 12.02
N GLN A 72 -18.53 24.61 11.82
CA GLN A 72 -18.15 25.47 10.69
C GLN A 72 -16.67 25.86 10.75
N GLN A 73 -16.11 26.18 11.92
CA GLN A 73 -14.68 26.47 12.03
C GLN A 73 -13.80 25.26 11.69
N LEU A 74 -14.16 24.06 12.17
CA LEU A 74 -13.45 22.82 11.79
C LEU A 74 -13.53 22.56 10.29
N PHE A 75 -14.71 22.79 9.70
CA PHE A 75 -14.92 22.68 8.27
C PHE A 75 -14.05 23.66 7.47
N TYR A 76 -14.01 24.94 7.86
CA TYR A 76 -13.15 25.94 7.23
C TYR A 76 -11.67 25.55 7.32
N ASN A 77 -11.22 25.10 8.50
CA ASN A 77 -9.85 24.62 8.68
C ASN A 77 -9.55 23.42 7.75
N ALA A 78 -10.45 22.43 7.68
CA ALA A 78 -10.30 21.28 6.80
C ALA A 78 -10.24 21.70 5.31
N MET A 79 -11.09 22.64 4.88
CA MET A 79 -11.08 23.18 3.53
C MET A 79 -9.78 23.93 3.22
N ILE A 80 -9.27 24.73 4.15
CA ILE A 80 -7.98 25.42 4.02
C ILE A 80 -6.84 24.41 3.87
N PHE A 81 -6.76 23.39 4.71
CA PHE A 81 -5.71 22.36 4.61
C PHE A 81 -5.81 21.54 3.33
N THR A 82 -7.02 21.25 2.86
CA THR A 82 -7.25 20.53 1.61
C THR A 82 -6.86 21.42 0.41
N GLY A 83 -7.21 22.70 0.44
CA GLY A 83 -6.82 23.68 -0.57
C GLY A 83 -5.30 23.89 -0.64
N LEU A 84 -4.64 24.03 0.50
CA LEU A 84 -3.17 24.09 0.59
C LEU A 84 -2.53 22.81 0.04
N SER A 85 -3.11 21.64 0.33
CA SER A 85 -2.63 20.38 -0.24
C SER A 85 -2.71 20.42 -1.76
N LEU A 86 -3.86 20.81 -2.33
CA LEU A 86 -4.05 20.93 -3.78
C LEU A 86 -3.04 21.92 -4.39
N LEU A 87 -2.80 23.05 -3.73
CA LEU A 87 -1.80 24.03 -4.15
C LEU A 87 -0.41 23.40 -4.22
N CYS A 88 0.02 22.64 -3.21
CA CYS A 88 1.30 21.92 -3.25
C CYS A 88 1.41 21.00 -4.48
N TYR A 89 0.35 20.27 -4.83
CA TYR A 89 0.35 19.38 -6.01
C TYR A 89 0.37 20.16 -7.33
N VAL A 90 -0.34 21.29 -7.41
CA VAL A 90 -0.29 22.19 -8.57
C VAL A 90 1.12 22.76 -8.73
N SER A 91 1.77 23.16 -7.64
CA SER A 91 3.16 23.63 -7.65
C SER A 91 4.13 22.54 -8.13
N ILE A 92 3.99 21.31 -7.63
CA ILE A 92 4.78 20.16 -8.09
C ILE A 92 4.59 19.95 -9.59
N TRP A 93 3.34 19.92 -10.06
CA TRP A 93 3.01 19.77 -11.48
C TRP A 93 3.63 20.87 -12.33
N LEU A 94 3.57 22.11 -11.87
CA LEU A 94 4.16 23.27 -12.55
C LEU A 94 5.69 23.15 -12.62
N VAL A 95 6.37 22.74 -11.54
CA VAL A 95 7.82 22.46 -11.56
C VAL A 95 8.17 21.36 -12.55
N PHE A 96 7.37 20.29 -12.63
CA PHE A 96 7.55 19.24 -13.63
C PHE A 96 7.42 19.75 -15.06
N GLN A 97 6.43 20.59 -15.34
CA GLN A 97 6.25 21.17 -16.67
C GLN A 97 7.43 22.05 -17.05
N ILE A 98 7.89 22.92 -16.14
CA ILE A 98 9.05 23.79 -16.39
C ILE A 98 10.30 22.95 -16.68
N ARG A 99 10.57 21.89 -15.89
CA ARG A 99 11.73 21.01 -16.13
C ARG A 99 11.62 20.23 -17.43
N LYS A 100 10.42 19.84 -17.85
CA LYS A 100 10.19 19.14 -19.13
C LYS A 100 10.60 20.00 -20.34
N PHE A 101 10.38 21.31 -20.29
CA PHE A 101 10.80 22.22 -21.37
C PHE A 101 12.32 22.39 -21.44
N SER A 102 13.06 22.09 -20.37
CA SER A 102 14.49 22.34 -20.27
C SER A 102 15.37 21.15 -20.71
N HIS A 103 14.83 19.93 -20.70
CA HIS A 103 15.56 18.73 -21.10
C HIS A 103 15.09 18.21 -22.47
N THR A 104 15.94 18.38 -23.48
CA THR A 104 15.72 17.90 -24.86
C THR A 104 15.88 16.39 -25.01
N ASP A 105 16.54 15.72 -24.06
CA ASP A 105 16.79 14.27 -24.12
C ASP A 105 15.95 13.48 -23.10
N PRO A 106 15.19 12.45 -23.54
CA PRO A 106 14.39 11.62 -22.65
C PRO A 106 15.30 10.69 -21.82
N LYS A 107 15.45 11.00 -20.52
CA LYS A 107 16.07 10.09 -19.55
C LYS A 107 15.01 9.15 -18.93
N PRO A 108 15.26 7.83 -18.88
CA PRO A 108 14.28 6.85 -18.39
C PRO A 108 13.92 7.00 -16.89
N GLU A 109 14.77 7.62 -16.06
CA GLU A 109 14.47 7.85 -14.62
C GLU A 109 13.32 8.84 -14.39
N VAL A 110 13.08 9.76 -15.32
CA VAL A 110 12.04 10.79 -15.19
C VAL A 110 10.64 10.17 -15.33
N ASP A 111 10.50 9.13 -16.15
CA ASP A 111 9.20 8.48 -16.40
C ASP A 111 8.65 7.75 -15.18
N TYR A 112 9.54 7.15 -14.39
CA TYR A 112 9.16 6.45 -13.18
C TYR A 112 8.57 7.40 -12.12
N THR A 113 9.31 8.48 -11.85
CA THR A 113 8.91 9.52 -10.90
C THR A 113 7.59 10.16 -11.33
N ARG A 114 7.42 10.43 -12.63
CA ARG A 114 6.18 10.99 -13.19
C ARG A 114 4.97 10.09 -12.98
N ARG A 115 5.10 8.77 -13.13
CA ARG A 115 4.01 7.82 -12.88
C ARG A 115 3.58 7.83 -11.42
N LEU A 116 4.55 7.90 -10.50
CA LEU A 116 4.25 8.00 -9.07
C LEU A 116 3.55 9.32 -8.72
N PHE A 117 3.98 10.44 -9.29
CA PHE A 117 3.29 11.71 -9.08
C PHE A 117 1.88 11.71 -9.65
N ALA A 118 1.67 11.08 -10.81
CA ALA A 118 0.35 10.98 -11.41
C ALA A 118 -0.64 10.18 -10.54
N SER A 119 -0.20 9.07 -9.92
CA SER A 119 -1.04 8.30 -9.01
C SER A 119 -1.40 9.09 -7.76
N LEU A 120 -0.42 9.77 -7.16
CA LEU A 120 -0.62 10.60 -5.98
C LEU A 120 -1.53 11.80 -6.25
N ALA A 121 -1.37 12.45 -7.42
CA ALA A 121 -2.25 13.53 -7.86
C ALA A 121 -3.70 13.05 -8.08
N SER A 122 -3.88 11.84 -8.60
CA SER A 122 -5.21 11.22 -8.75
C SER A 122 -5.89 11.01 -7.40
N ILE A 123 -5.16 10.50 -6.41
CA ILE A 123 -5.66 10.32 -5.03
C ILE A 123 -6.09 11.67 -4.44
N VAL A 124 -5.25 12.69 -4.54
CA VAL A 124 -5.55 14.02 -3.97
C VAL A 124 -6.73 14.67 -4.67
N SER A 125 -6.83 14.52 -6.00
CA SER A 125 -7.97 15.02 -6.78
C SER A 125 -9.26 14.34 -6.36
N LEU A 126 -9.24 13.03 -6.13
CA LEU A 126 -10.41 12.26 -5.68
C LEU A 126 -10.86 12.70 -4.28
N VAL A 127 -9.91 12.86 -3.35
CA VAL A 127 -10.19 13.36 -2.00
C VAL A 127 -10.76 14.79 -2.07
N PHE A 128 -10.11 15.68 -2.80
CA PHE A 128 -10.59 17.06 -2.99
C PHE A 128 -12.01 17.08 -3.57
N PHE A 129 -12.27 16.27 -4.60
CA PHE A 129 -13.59 16.20 -5.23
C PHE A 129 -14.66 15.66 -4.26
N GLY A 130 -14.33 14.67 -3.43
CA GLY A 130 -15.22 14.17 -2.38
C GLY A 130 -15.61 15.27 -1.38
N TYR A 131 -14.61 15.98 -0.83
CA TYR A 131 -14.86 17.09 0.08
C TYR A 131 -15.60 18.25 -0.59
N PHE A 132 -15.25 18.59 -1.83
CA PHE A 132 -15.90 19.64 -2.59
C PHE A 132 -17.36 19.32 -2.88
N LEU A 133 -17.67 18.09 -3.32
CA LEU A 133 -19.05 17.66 -3.52
C LEU A 133 -19.86 17.70 -2.23
N ASN A 134 -19.29 17.26 -1.11
CA ASN A 134 -19.96 17.34 0.19
C ASN A 134 -20.19 18.80 0.63
N SER A 135 -19.24 19.69 0.36
CA SER A 135 -19.37 21.12 0.65
C SER A 135 -20.46 21.76 -0.20
N LEU A 136 -20.45 21.46 -1.49
CA LEU A 136 -21.39 21.99 -2.47
C LEU A 136 -22.81 21.49 -2.17
N SER A 137 -22.96 20.22 -1.81
CA SER A 137 -24.25 19.65 -1.47
C SER A 137 -24.83 20.23 -0.18
N LEU A 138 -24.01 20.46 0.85
CA LEU A 138 -24.44 21.16 2.07
C LEU A 138 -24.89 22.60 1.79
N LEU A 139 -24.24 23.28 0.85
CA LEU A 139 -24.63 24.64 0.43
C LEU A 139 -25.94 24.65 -0.37
N LEU A 140 -26.15 23.66 -1.23
CA LEU A 140 -27.34 23.58 -2.09
C LEU A 140 -28.55 22.96 -1.39
N LEU A 141 -28.35 22.15 -0.35
CA LEU A 141 -29.42 21.43 0.37
C LEU A 141 -30.58 22.34 0.81
N PRO A 142 -30.33 23.52 1.42
CA PRO A 142 -31.40 24.43 1.83
C PRO A 142 -32.22 24.97 0.66
N SER A 143 -31.65 25.06 -0.54
CA SER A 143 -32.32 25.60 -1.73
C SER A 143 -33.34 24.64 -2.35
N PHE A 144 -33.27 23.34 -2.06
CA PHE A 144 -34.17 22.34 -2.66
C PHE A 144 -35.52 22.20 -1.95
N GLY A 145 -35.74 22.90 -0.83
CA GLY A 145 -37.03 22.87 -0.11
C GLY A 145 -37.39 21.49 0.47
N PHE A 146 -36.41 20.62 0.70
CA PHE A 146 -36.63 19.30 1.28
C PHE A 146 -37.14 19.37 2.72
N SER A 147 -37.94 18.37 3.10
CA SER A 147 -38.32 18.17 4.50
C SER A 147 -37.10 17.88 5.40
N ASN A 148 -37.21 18.16 6.69
CA ASN A 148 -36.14 17.92 7.66
C ASN A 148 -35.64 16.47 7.64
N VAL A 149 -36.54 15.50 7.48
CA VAL A 149 -36.19 14.07 7.42
C VAL A 149 -35.38 13.77 6.16
N GLN A 150 -35.79 14.29 5.00
CA GLN A 150 -35.06 14.12 3.74
C GLN A 150 -33.66 14.76 3.83
N ASN A 151 -33.54 15.94 4.42
CA ASN A 151 -32.24 16.60 4.60
C ASN A 151 -31.26 15.73 5.39
N VAL A 152 -31.73 15.07 6.45
CA VAL A 152 -30.89 14.15 7.25
C VAL A 152 -30.43 12.97 6.39
N PHE A 153 -31.33 12.32 5.65
CA PHE A 153 -30.96 11.18 4.79
C PHE A 153 -29.99 11.57 3.67
N VAL A 154 -30.22 12.70 3.01
CA VAL A 154 -29.34 13.17 1.93
C VAL A 154 -27.97 13.55 2.50
N SER A 155 -27.92 14.24 3.63
CA SER A 155 -26.66 14.54 4.33
C SER A 155 -25.89 13.28 4.69
N TYR A 156 -26.56 12.25 5.22
CA TYR A 156 -25.92 10.98 5.54
C TYR A 156 -25.35 10.28 4.30
N ALA A 157 -26.10 10.26 3.20
CA ALA A 157 -25.63 9.68 1.94
C ALA A 157 -24.39 10.41 1.39
N LEU A 158 -24.35 11.74 1.51
CA LEU A 158 -23.21 12.56 1.08
C LEU A 158 -21.99 12.31 1.97
N HIS A 159 -22.19 12.17 3.29
CA HIS A 159 -21.11 11.85 4.20
C HIS A 159 -20.48 10.47 3.92
N LEU A 160 -21.30 9.50 3.51
CA LEU A 160 -20.82 8.18 3.10
C LEU A 160 -19.86 8.29 1.90
N VAL A 161 -20.13 9.19 0.95
CA VAL A 161 -19.21 9.45 -0.18
C VAL A 161 -17.87 9.99 0.31
N THR A 162 -17.87 10.95 1.24
CA THR A 162 -16.61 11.45 1.82
C THR A 162 -15.84 10.36 2.57
N ASP A 163 -16.52 9.50 3.34
CA ASP A 163 -15.88 8.41 4.06
C ASP A 163 -15.28 7.36 3.11
N LEU A 164 -15.99 7.04 2.02
CA LEU A 164 -15.46 6.20 0.94
C LEU A 164 -14.22 6.83 0.30
N THR A 165 -14.22 8.14 0.05
CA THR A 165 -13.03 8.82 -0.50
C THR A 165 -11.85 8.82 0.47
N GLY A 166 -12.10 8.84 1.78
CA GLY A 166 -11.07 8.73 2.81
C GLY A 166 -10.47 7.32 2.89
N THR A 167 -11.29 6.28 2.72
CA THR A 167 -10.91 4.87 2.88
C THR A 167 -10.32 4.27 1.60
N ILE A 168 -10.74 4.73 0.42
CA ILE A 168 -10.27 4.20 -0.88
C ILE A 168 -8.79 4.52 -1.16
N ASN A 169 -8.18 5.43 -0.39
CA ASN A 169 -6.79 5.85 -0.57
C ASN A 169 -5.81 4.67 -0.58
N ALA A 170 -5.97 3.68 0.31
CA ALA A 170 -5.07 2.52 0.38
C ALA A 170 -5.23 1.58 -0.84
N PRO A 171 -6.46 1.14 -1.22
CA PRO A 171 -6.68 0.42 -2.47
C PRO A 171 -6.18 1.17 -3.71
N LEU A 172 -6.40 2.48 -3.77
CA LEU A 172 -6.02 3.31 -4.92
C LEU A 172 -4.49 3.43 -5.04
N LEU A 173 -3.78 3.58 -3.91
CA LEU A 173 -2.32 3.51 -3.86
C LEU A 173 -1.80 2.16 -4.36
N TYR A 174 -2.42 1.06 -3.94
CA TYR A 174 -2.05 -0.27 -4.39
C TYR A 174 -2.30 -0.49 -5.89
N LEU A 175 -3.40 0.02 -6.44
CA LEU A 175 -3.69 -0.11 -7.87
C LEU A 175 -2.77 0.74 -8.76
N LEU A 176 -2.46 1.97 -8.32
CA LEU A 176 -1.78 2.96 -9.16
C LEU A 176 -0.27 3.02 -8.94
N SER A 177 0.26 2.61 -7.78
CA SER A 177 1.70 2.69 -7.48
C SER A 177 2.37 1.32 -7.53
N THR A 178 3.29 1.13 -8.48
CA THR A 178 4.15 -0.06 -8.56
C THR A 178 5.03 -0.23 -7.33
N GLU A 179 5.51 0.87 -6.75
CA GLU A 179 6.33 0.84 -5.54
C GLU A 179 5.56 0.33 -4.35
N TYR A 180 4.34 0.86 -4.17
CA TYR A 180 3.49 0.48 -3.06
C TYR A 180 3.14 -1.00 -3.16
N ARG A 181 2.86 -1.51 -4.37
CA ARG A 181 2.69 -2.95 -4.60
C ARG A 181 3.94 -3.73 -4.25
N ASN A 182 5.12 -3.32 -4.74
CA ASN A 182 6.35 -4.04 -4.46
C ASN A 182 6.67 -4.08 -2.95
N ALA A 183 6.50 -2.96 -2.25
CA ALA A 183 6.68 -2.88 -0.80
C ALA A 183 5.62 -3.72 -0.06
N PHE A 184 4.37 -3.67 -0.51
CA PHE A 184 3.29 -4.49 0.03
C PHE A 184 3.56 -5.98 -0.19
N ASP A 185 4.03 -6.38 -1.37
CA ASP A 185 4.42 -7.75 -1.70
C ASP A 185 5.68 -8.20 -0.95
N GLU A 186 6.59 -7.29 -0.63
CA GLU A 186 7.75 -7.59 0.21
C GLU A 186 7.34 -7.89 1.66
N LEU A 187 6.49 -7.03 2.23
CA LEU A 187 5.98 -7.16 3.61
C LEU A 187 4.96 -8.31 3.75
N PHE A 188 3.93 -8.31 2.92
CA PHE A 188 2.81 -9.23 3.01
C PHE A 188 2.94 -10.42 2.07
N GLY A 189 3.64 -10.29 0.93
CA GLY A 189 3.78 -11.40 -0.01
C GLY A 189 4.51 -12.58 0.64
N ARG A 190 5.48 -12.39 1.53
CA ARG A 190 6.05 -13.50 2.32
C ARG A 190 5.01 -14.14 3.23
N ALA A 191 4.19 -13.35 3.93
CA ALA A 191 3.16 -13.86 4.82
C ALA A 191 2.03 -14.59 4.06
N LEU A 192 1.56 -14.03 2.94
CA LEU A 192 0.56 -14.61 2.05
C LEU A 192 1.10 -15.86 1.34
N PHE A 193 2.37 -15.88 0.94
CA PHE A 193 2.99 -17.06 0.32
C PHE A 193 3.19 -18.19 1.34
N VAL A 194 3.52 -17.86 2.60
CA VAL A 194 3.56 -18.84 3.69
C VAL A 194 2.16 -19.38 3.98
N TRP A 195 1.15 -18.52 4.06
CA TRP A 195 -0.26 -18.94 4.19
C TRP A 195 -0.70 -19.84 3.04
N ARG A 196 -0.37 -19.47 1.80
CA ARG A 196 -0.67 -20.25 0.60
C ARG A 196 0.07 -21.60 0.58
N ARG A 197 1.34 -21.64 0.99
CA ARG A 197 2.10 -22.91 1.12
C ARG A 197 1.50 -23.81 2.21
N ASN A 198 1.14 -23.25 3.36
CA ASN A 198 0.55 -24.01 4.46
C ASN A 198 -0.84 -24.56 4.09
N ALA A 199 -1.66 -23.78 3.37
CA ALA A 199 -2.95 -24.24 2.86
C ALA A 199 -2.81 -25.41 1.87
N ILE A 200 -1.79 -25.36 0.99
CA ILE A 200 -1.50 -26.43 0.01
C ILE A 200 -0.92 -27.68 0.68
N GLN A 201 -0.08 -27.52 1.71
CA GLN A 201 0.45 -28.67 2.46
C GLN A 201 -0.64 -29.38 3.25
N ASN A 202 -1.54 -28.65 3.90
CA ASN A 202 -2.66 -29.22 4.66
C ASN A 202 -3.67 -29.96 3.76
N THR A 203 -3.88 -29.53 2.52
CA THR A 203 -4.71 -30.27 1.56
C THR A 203 -4.03 -31.54 1.04
N ARG A 204 -2.70 -31.55 0.90
CA ARG A 204 -1.95 -32.75 0.48
C ARG A 204 -1.83 -33.80 1.57
N THR A 205 -1.70 -33.42 2.85
CA THR A 205 -1.74 -34.39 3.97
C THR A 205 -3.14 -34.98 4.15
N ALA A 206 -4.21 -34.19 3.96
CA ALA A 206 -5.58 -34.71 3.98
C ALA A 206 -5.84 -35.70 2.83
N ALA A 207 -5.41 -35.39 1.60
CA ALA A 207 -5.58 -36.28 0.45
C ALA A 207 -4.63 -37.50 0.47
N GLY A 208 -3.41 -37.33 0.98
CA GLY A 208 -2.41 -38.40 1.11
C GLY A 208 -2.80 -39.47 2.14
N ASN A 209 -3.40 -39.07 3.27
CA ASN A 209 -3.92 -40.01 4.26
C ASN A 209 -5.08 -40.87 3.73
N GLN A 210 -5.90 -40.34 2.81
CA GLN A 210 -6.94 -41.16 2.18
C GLN A 210 -6.36 -42.18 1.19
N ARG A 211 -5.32 -41.80 0.42
CA ARG A 211 -4.69 -42.74 -0.52
C ARG A 211 -3.94 -43.88 0.18
N MET A 212 -3.27 -43.61 1.31
CA MET A 212 -2.62 -44.67 2.09
C MET A 212 -3.61 -45.63 2.77
N ASN A 213 -4.77 -45.15 3.21
CA ASN A 213 -5.81 -46.05 3.75
C ASN A 213 -6.43 -46.95 2.67
N ILE A 214 -6.57 -46.47 1.43
CA ILE A 214 -7.09 -47.29 0.32
C ILE A 214 -6.07 -48.36 -0.11
N VAL A 215 -4.77 -48.05 -0.15
CA VAL A 215 -3.72 -49.04 -0.49
C VAL A 215 -3.56 -50.09 0.61
N ARG A 216 -3.68 -49.71 1.89
CA ARG A 216 -3.60 -50.67 3.00
C ARG A 216 -4.82 -51.60 3.07
N ALA A 217 -5.99 -51.14 2.66
CA ALA A 217 -7.18 -52.00 2.53
C ALA A 217 -7.05 -53.01 1.37
N ASN A 218 -6.36 -52.65 0.28
CA ASN A 218 -6.23 -53.53 -0.89
C ASN A 218 -5.15 -54.61 -0.72
N ASN A 219 -4.08 -54.32 0.04
CA ASN A 219 -2.97 -55.26 0.24
C ASN A 219 -3.30 -56.43 1.20
N ASN A 220 -4.34 -56.30 2.03
CA ASN A 220 -4.79 -57.39 2.89
C ASN A 220 -5.63 -58.45 2.14
N ASN A 221 -5.99 -58.22 0.87
CA ASN A 221 -6.79 -59.14 0.06
C ASN A 221 -6.00 -59.90 -1.02
N GLN A 222 -4.70 -59.64 -1.20
CA GLN A 222 -3.88 -60.27 -2.26
C GLN A 222 -2.88 -61.34 -1.78
N ASN A 223 -2.86 -61.70 -0.49
CA ASN A 223 -1.94 -62.72 0.03
C ASN A 223 -2.36 -64.18 -0.23
N ASN A 224 -3.37 -64.43 -1.08
CA ASN A 224 -3.76 -65.78 -1.49
C ASN A 224 -3.65 -65.89 -3.01
N ASN A 225 -2.69 -66.68 -3.49
CA ASN A 225 -2.39 -67.08 -4.88
C ASN A 225 -1.50 -66.16 -5.72
N LEU A 226 -0.19 -66.38 -5.64
CA LEU A 226 0.75 -66.15 -6.75
C LEU A 226 1.55 -67.42 -7.00
N THR A 227 1.10 -68.21 -7.97
CA THR A 227 1.86 -69.26 -8.63
C THR A 227 2.88 -68.63 -9.59
N TRP A 228 4.14 -69.00 -9.40
CA TRP A 228 5.27 -68.53 -10.21
C TRP A 228 5.29 -69.20 -11.58
N ILE A 229 5.08 -68.44 -12.65
CA ILE A 229 5.38 -68.86 -14.02
C ILE A 229 6.65 -68.12 -14.46
N SER A 230 7.74 -68.86 -14.53
CA SER A 230 9.01 -68.44 -15.13
C SER A 230 8.91 -68.46 -16.66
N LEU A 231 9.19 -67.34 -17.31
CA LEU A 231 9.43 -67.29 -18.76
C LEU A 231 10.91 -67.02 -19.06
N PRO A 232 11.44 -67.61 -20.14
CA PRO A 232 12.87 -67.62 -20.41
C PRO A 232 13.33 -66.37 -21.15
N ASN A 233 14.58 -66.03 -20.86
CA ASN A 233 15.45 -65.08 -21.55
C ASN A 233 15.65 -65.45 -23.03
N PRO A 234 15.59 -64.47 -23.95
CA PRO A 234 16.47 -64.51 -25.10
C PRO A 234 17.22 -63.18 -25.31
N ASN A 235 18.54 -63.32 -25.36
CA ASN A 235 19.47 -62.34 -25.88
C ASN A 235 19.32 -62.13 -27.39
N SER A 236 19.92 -61.01 -27.83
CA SER A 236 20.38 -60.66 -29.18
C SER A 236 19.37 -59.97 -30.11
N GLN A 237 19.60 -58.68 -30.36
CA GLN A 237 20.28 -58.29 -31.60
C GLN A 237 20.75 -56.84 -31.55
N THR A 238 22.01 -56.70 -31.94
CA THR A 238 22.76 -55.50 -32.32
C THR A 238 22.05 -54.65 -33.36
N CYS A 239 22.09 -53.32 -33.18
CA CYS A 239 22.29 -52.39 -34.30
C CYS A 239 23.07 -51.17 -33.85
N ASN A 240 24.25 -51.07 -34.45
CA ASN A 240 25.20 -49.97 -34.45
C ASN A 240 24.64 -48.85 -35.33
N ASN A 241 24.77 -47.57 -34.94
CA ASN A 241 25.21 -46.51 -35.86
C ASN A 241 25.40 -45.17 -35.15
N ASN A 242 26.66 -44.73 -35.22
CA ASN A 242 27.16 -43.37 -35.12
C ASN A 242 26.20 -42.28 -35.61
N THR A 243 26.14 -41.17 -34.85
CA THR A 243 26.47 -39.86 -35.44
C THR A 243 26.91 -38.89 -34.35
N ASN A 244 28.12 -38.36 -34.55
CA ASN A 244 28.71 -37.26 -33.81
C ASN A 244 27.78 -36.04 -33.81
N ASN A 245 27.61 -35.38 -32.67
CA ASN A 245 27.65 -33.92 -32.70
C ASN A 245 28.19 -33.33 -31.39
N THR A 246 29.27 -32.58 -31.59
CA THR A 246 29.99 -31.66 -30.74
C THR A 246 29.09 -30.65 -30.03
N ASN A 247 29.33 -30.39 -28.74
CA ASN A 247 29.80 -29.10 -28.22
C ASN A 247 29.90 -29.12 -26.70
N ASN A 248 31.11 -29.45 -26.23
CA ASN A 248 31.57 -29.21 -24.87
C ASN A 248 31.71 -27.69 -24.68
N SER A 249 30.76 -27.07 -23.97
CA SER A 249 30.95 -25.73 -23.41
C SER A 249 31.59 -25.88 -22.03
N ASN A 250 32.93 -25.79 -22.01
CA ASN A 250 33.70 -25.55 -20.81
C ASN A 250 33.31 -24.19 -20.23
N TYR A 251 32.48 -24.18 -19.18
CA TYR A 251 32.39 -23.03 -18.29
C TYR A 251 33.60 -23.05 -17.36
N ILE A 252 34.59 -22.22 -17.71
CA ILE A 252 35.66 -21.79 -16.82
C ILE A 252 34.99 -20.99 -15.69
N ILE A 253 34.88 -21.62 -14.51
CA ILE A 253 34.59 -20.92 -13.27
C ILE A 253 35.89 -20.24 -12.84
N SER A 254 36.01 -18.96 -13.17
CA SER A 254 37.01 -18.08 -12.59
C SER A 254 36.67 -17.83 -11.13
N ASN A 255 37.40 -18.53 -10.26
CA ASN A 255 37.54 -18.22 -8.83
C ASN A 255 38.11 -16.80 -8.68
N LEU A 256 37.25 -15.81 -8.43
CA LEU A 256 37.65 -14.52 -7.90
C LEU A 256 37.77 -14.63 -6.39
N ASN A 257 38.98 -14.97 -5.97
CA ASN A 257 39.49 -14.80 -4.62
C ASN A 257 40.05 -13.38 -4.48
N ASN A 258 40.07 -12.86 -3.24
CA ASN A 258 40.54 -11.54 -2.79
C ASN A 258 39.62 -10.32 -3.00
N ASN A 259 38.95 -9.92 -1.92
CA ASN A 259 39.51 -8.84 -1.11
C ASN A 259 38.94 -8.79 0.30
N ASN A 260 39.85 -9.01 1.26
CA ASN A 260 39.70 -8.72 2.68
C ASN A 260 39.41 -7.22 2.87
N GLY A 261 38.16 -6.89 3.19
CA GLY A 261 37.76 -5.59 3.73
C GLY A 261 37.55 -5.70 5.23
N ASN A 262 38.62 -5.54 6.00
CA ASN A 262 38.57 -5.30 7.45
C ASN A 262 37.82 -3.97 7.70
N GLY A 263 36.56 -4.06 8.13
CA GLY A 263 35.72 -2.92 8.52
C GLY A 263 35.10 -3.16 9.90
N ARG A 264 35.78 -2.63 10.92
CA ARG A 264 35.48 -2.47 12.35
C ARG A 264 34.02 -2.68 12.83
N PRO A 265 33.79 -3.37 13.96
CA PRO A 265 32.52 -3.32 14.67
C PRO A 265 32.33 -1.94 15.35
N MET A 266 31.19 -1.30 15.09
CA MET A 266 30.74 -0.13 15.87
C MET A 266 30.36 -0.58 17.28
N GLU A 267 30.96 0.10 18.25
CA GLU A 267 30.63 0.03 19.67
C GLU A 267 29.18 0.43 19.93
N ILE A 268 28.54 -0.38 20.78
CA ILE A 268 27.25 -0.11 21.41
C ILE A 268 27.50 0.87 22.55
N GLY A 269 27.21 2.14 22.30
CA GLY A 269 27.18 3.19 23.32
C GLY A 269 25.83 3.18 24.05
N THR A 270 25.77 2.46 25.15
CA THR A 270 24.74 2.58 26.20
C THR A 270 24.89 3.94 26.89
N ILE A 271 23.89 4.82 26.79
CA ILE A 271 23.76 5.95 27.72
C ILE A 271 22.34 5.95 28.28
N LEU A 272 22.32 5.63 29.58
CA LEU A 272 21.29 5.97 30.55
C LEU A 272 21.09 7.49 30.60
N THR A 273 19.84 7.93 30.46
CA THR A 273 19.11 8.86 31.34
C THR A 273 17.77 9.16 30.69
#